data_AF-X1MGX4-F1
#
_entry.id   AF-X1MGX4-F1
#
_cell.length_a   1.000
_cell.length_b   1.000
_cell.length_c   1.000
_cell.angle_alpha   90.00
_cell.angle_beta   90.00
_cell.angle_gamma   90.00
#
_symmetry.space_group_name_H-M   'P 1'
#
loop_
_entity.id
_entity.type
_entity.pdbx_description
1 polymer ?
#
loop_
_entity_poly.entity_id
_entity_poly.type
_entity_poly.pdbx_seq_one_letter_code
_entity_poly.pdbx_strand_id
1 'polypeptide(L)'
;DRNFKIQAGFSAKQIDVFAKDEHNIFIIFCTSNKSISLKDEIRIISDLKKDISLSIKKHYDKSFRISFLLVTRNIIWNETDEKLASEKQIFYWKHDDLEAYRMLVEQLGHAAKYQMYSILFQGRKSPEVRDIQVPAMRGGVGREKYYCFLIRPQELFKIAYVHRREKSNPKEIGSTYQRMINKRRIEKIGEYIDKGNSFQNNIIIAFKQKPTFEPNPKVKAVSGISYGILKSPPFYGCAWIIDGQHRLYGYSKSKHAATHTLPVVAFESLNVEYQAN
;
A
#
# COMPACT_ATOMS: atom_id res chain seq x y z
N ASP A 1 18.22 -7.14 15.04
CA ASP A 1 19.19 -6.99 16.13
C ASP A 1 18.52 -6.17 17.23
N ARG A 2 18.48 -6.67 18.47
CA ARG A 2 17.84 -5.96 19.60
C ARG A 2 18.67 -4.78 20.12
N ASN A 3 19.94 -4.71 19.72
CA ASN A 3 20.88 -3.66 20.11
C ASN A 3 21.20 -2.70 18.96
N PHE A 4 20.36 -2.69 17.91
CA PHE A 4 20.59 -1.80 16.77
C PHE A 4 20.58 -0.33 17.24
N LYS A 5 21.66 0.37 16.94
CA LYS A 5 21.83 1.78 17.26
C LYS A 5 22.09 2.58 15.98
N ILE A 6 21.55 3.79 15.95
CA ILE A 6 21.81 4.76 14.90
C ILE A 6 22.36 6.05 15.50
N GLN A 7 23.28 6.70 14.80
CA GLN A 7 23.78 8.00 15.21
C GLN A 7 22.65 9.03 15.17
N ALA A 8 22.42 9.75 16.26
CA ALA A 8 21.51 10.86 16.37
C ALA A 8 22.24 12.02 17.09
N GLY A 9 22.72 12.98 16.30
CA GLY A 9 23.54 14.09 16.78
C GLY A 9 24.90 13.58 17.23
N PHE A 10 25.25 13.83 18.49
CA PHE A 10 26.52 13.42 19.10
C PHE A 10 26.46 12.03 19.77
N SER A 11 25.28 11.40 19.83
CA SER A 11 25.10 10.12 20.53
C SER A 11 24.46 9.05 19.65
N ALA A 12 24.77 7.79 19.93
CA ALA A 12 24.06 6.67 19.32
C ALA A 12 22.77 6.38 20.10
N LYS A 13 21.63 6.33 19.39
CA LYS A 13 20.33 5.99 19.95
C LYS A 13 19.91 4.60 19.51
N GLN A 14 19.41 3.82 20.46
CA GLN A 14 18.81 2.53 20.18
C GLN A 14 17.46 2.73 19.50
N ILE A 15 17.20 1.94 18.46
CA ILE A 15 15.92 1.93 17.74
C ILE A 15 15.31 0.55 17.90
N ASP A 16 14.05 0.47 18.31
CA ASP A 16 13.38 -0.80 18.57
C ASP A 16 13.22 -1.64 17.31
N VAL A 17 12.77 -1.01 16.21
CA VAL A 17 12.74 -1.65 14.90
C VAL A 17 13.17 -0.68 13.80
N PHE A 18 14.16 -1.10 13.03
CA PHE A 18 14.53 -0.51 11.75
C PHE A 18 14.04 -1.43 10.63
N ALA A 19 13.14 -0.94 9.79
CA ALA A 19 12.63 -1.68 8.63
C ALA A 19 12.91 -0.91 7.34
N LYS A 20 13.39 -1.60 6.32
CA LYS A 20 13.75 -1.01 5.02
C LYS A 20 13.25 -1.89 3.88
N ASP A 21 12.72 -1.26 2.84
CA ASP A 21 12.51 -1.89 1.54
C ASP A 21 13.20 -1.09 0.42
N GLU A 22 12.81 -1.31 -0.84
CA GLU A 22 13.42 -0.64 -1.99
C GLU A 22 13.27 0.89 -1.95
N HIS A 23 12.21 1.43 -1.35
CA HIS A 23 11.86 2.85 -1.43
C HIS A 23 11.61 3.51 -0.07
N ASN A 24 11.32 2.71 0.97
CA ASN A 24 10.87 3.20 2.26
C ASN A 24 11.77 2.69 3.39
N ILE A 25 11.96 3.56 4.40
CA ILE A 25 12.57 3.22 5.68
C ILE A 25 11.58 3.61 6.78
N PHE A 26 11.35 2.71 7.73
CA PHE A 26 10.55 2.93 8.92
C PHE A 26 11.43 2.83 10.15
N ILE A 27 11.40 3.90 10.95
CA ILE A 27 12.03 3.98 12.27
C ILE A 27 10.91 3.86 13.28
N ILE A 28 10.87 2.73 13.98
CA ILE A 28 9.75 2.38 14.83
C ILE A 28 10.22 2.38 16.28
N PHE A 29 9.48 3.11 17.10
CA PHE A 29 9.59 3.13 18.54
C PHE A 29 8.40 2.37 19.13
N CYS A 30 8.64 1.56 20.14
CA CYS A 30 7.66 0.66 20.72
C CYS A 30 7.54 0.92 22.22
N THR A 31 6.31 1.06 22.71
CA THR A 31 6.08 1.09 24.15
C THR A 31 4.83 0.31 24.56
N SER A 32 4.96 -0.45 25.64
CA SER A 32 3.83 -1.09 26.34
C SER A 32 3.75 -0.62 27.78
N ASN A 33 4.54 0.38 28.17
CA ASN A 33 4.57 0.88 29.53
C ASN A 33 3.46 1.91 29.73
N LYS A 34 2.44 1.54 30.50
CA LYS A 34 1.27 2.39 30.79
C LYS A 34 1.60 3.62 31.64
N SER A 35 2.74 3.66 32.32
CA SER A 35 3.15 4.81 33.14
C SER A 35 3.84 5.92 32.34
N ILE A 36 4.12 5.70 31.06
CA ILE A 36 4.82 6.67 30.21
C ILE A 36 3.84 7.71 29.68
N SER A 37 4.30 8.96 29.65
CA SER A 37 3.64 10.08 28.97
C SER A 37 3.85 9.98 27.46
N LEU A 38 2.79 9.68 26.70
CA LEU A 38 2.85 9.63 25.24
C LEU A 38 3.32 10.95 24.62
N LYS A 39 2.90 12.07 25.22
CA LYS A 39 3.35 13.41 24.83
C LYS A 39 4.87 13.54 24.87
N ASP A 40 5.52 13.01 25.90
CA ASP A 40 6.98 13.10 26.04
C ASP A 40 7.69 12.15 25.09
N GLU A 41 7.17 10.95 24.86
CA GLU A 41 7.66 10.03 23.81
C GLU A 41 7.59 10.66 22.43
N ILE A 42 6.46 11.27 22.07
CA ILE A 42 6.27 11.95 20.78
C ILE A 42 7.28 13.09 20.61
N ARG A 43 7.56 13.84 21.68
CA ARG A 43 8.58 14.91 21.67
C ARG A 43 9.98 14.36 21.47
N ILE A 44 10.36 13.32 22.23
CA ILE A 44 11.66 12.64 22.08
C ILE A 44 11.84 12.16 20.64
N ILE A 45 10.85 11.46 20.08
CA ILE A 45 10.91 11.00 18.69
C ILE A 45 11.07 12.18 17.76
N SER A 46 10.26 13.24 17.92
CA SER A 46 10.31 14.45 17.11
C SER A 46 11.71 15.08 17.08
N ASP A 47 12.37 15.17 18.24
CA ASP A 47 13.70 15.76 18.37
C ASP A 47 14.78 14.91 17.66
N LEU A 48 14.62 13.59 17.70
CA LEU A 48 15.54 12.66 17.04
C LEU A 48 15.36 12.58 15.51
N LYS A 49 14.20 12.98 14.96
CA LYS A 49 13.86 12.76 13.55
C LYS A 49 14.91 13.29 12.59
N LYS A 50 15.36 14.53 12.81
CA LYS A 50 16.28 15.21 11.90
C LYS A 50 17.61 14.46 11.83
N ASP A 51 18.19 14.19 12.98
CA ASP A 51 19.53 13.60 13.06
C ASP A 51 19.54 12.15 12.59
N ILE A 52 18.54 11.35 12.97
CA ILE A 52 18.37 9.99 12.45
C ILE A 52 18.24 10.02 10.93
N SER A 53 17.43 10.93 10.39
CA SER A 53 17.24 11.04 8.94
C SER A 53 18.52 11.42 8.21
N LEU A 54 19.35 12.30 8.79
CA LEU A 54 20.66 12.66 8.23
C LEU A 54 21.62 11.49 8.25
N SER A 55 21.69 10.74 9.36
CA SER A 55 22.52 9.54 9.47
C SER A 55 22.15 8.48 8.44
N ILE A 56 20.85 8.24 8.23
CA ILE A 56 20.36 7.32 7.19
C ILE A 56 20.77 7.80 5.80
N LYS A 57 20.57 9.09 5.49
CA LYS A 57 20.93 9.67 4.19
C LYS A 57 22.43 9.65 3.94
N LYS A 58 23.26 9.77 4.98
CA LYS A 58 24.72 9.66 4.87
C LYS A 58 25.16 8.22 4.65
N HIS A 59 24.45 7.26 5.23
CA HIS A 59 24.80 5.84 5.12
C HIS A 59 24.41 5.21 3.78
N TYR A 60 23.29 5.63 3.19
CA TYR A 60 22.83 5.08 1.92
C TYR A 60 22.99 6.07 0.76
N ASP A 61 23.55 5.60 -0.35
CA ASP A 61 23.69 6.36 -1.60
C ASP A 61 22.36 6.59 -2.35
N LYS A 62 21.27 6.02 -1.84
CA LYS A 62 19.91 6.12 -2.41
C LYS A 62 19.01 6.95 -1.50
N SER A 63 18.16 7.77 -2.10
CA SER A 63 17.10 8.48 -1.38
C SER A 63 15.96 7.53 -0.99
N PHE A 64 15.57 7.56 0.28
CA PHE A 64 14.43 6.81 0.82
C PHE A 64 13.39 7.75 1.40
N ARG A 65 12.12 7.33 1.36
CA ARG A 65 11.08 7.90 2.23
C ARG A 65 11.30 7.39 3.65
N ILE A 66 11.77 8.25 4.54
CA ILE A 66 11.98 7.92 5.96
C ILE A 66 10.72 8.30 6.74
N SER A 67 10.12 7.32 7.41
CA SER A 67 8.91 7.48 8.21
C SER A 67 9.16 7.06 9.65
N PHE A 68 8.59 7.80 10.58
CA PHE A 68 8.70 7.53 12.02
C PHE A 68 7.35 7.03 12.52
N LEU A 69 7.36 5.95 13.29
CA LEU A 69 6.17 5.28 13.78
C LEU A 69 6.31 5.02 15.29
N LEU A 70 5.30 5.42 16.06
CA LEU A 70 5.17 5.06 17.47
C LEU A 70 4.12 3.94 17.60
N VAL A 71 4.56 2.74 17.97
CA VAL A 71 3.68 1.59 18.19
C VAL A 71 3.46 1.41 19.68
N THR A 72 2.20 1.33 20.07
CA THR A 72 1.81 1.19 21.47
C THR A 72 0.96 -0.05 21.69
N ARG A 73 1.16 -0.73 22.81
CA ARG A 73 0.35 -1.90 23.19
C ARG A 73 -0.29 -1.69 24.56
N ASN A 74 -1.61 -1.82 24.62
CA ASN A 74 -2.40 -1.66 25.84
C ASN A 74 -2.28 -0.27 26.49
N ILE A 75 -2.01 0.78 25.69
CA ILE A 75 -1.96 2.17 26.14
C ILE A 75 -3.14 2.93 25.52
N ILE A 76 -3.81 3.75 26.33
CA ILE A 76 -4.93 4.58 25.89
C ILE A 76 -4.36 5.85 25.28
N TRP A 77 -4.80 6.16 24.07
CA TRP A 77 -4.53 7.44 23.41
C TRP A 77 -5.71 8.38 23.61
N ASN A 78 -5.40 9.65 23.85
CA ASN A 78 -6.38 10.73 23.80
C ASN A 78 -6.20 11.55 22.50
N GLU A 79 -7.19 12.36 22.17
CA GLU A 79 -7.18 13.19 20.95
C GLU A 79 -6.01 14.19 20.90
N THR A 80 -5.53 14.65 22.07
CA THR A 80 -4.42 15.61 22.14
C THR A 80 -3.11 14.96 21.70
N ASP A 81 -2.83 13.74 22.16
CA ASP A 81 -1.63 12.99 21.77
C ASP A 81 -1.69 12.57 20.30
N GLU A 82 -2.86 12.18 19.80
CA GLU A 82 -3.08 11.86 18.38
C GLU A 82 -2.82 13.06 17.48
N LYS A 83 -3.33 14.24 17.88
CA LYS A 83 -3.10 15.49 17.16
C LYS A 83 -1.64 15.88 17.19
N LEU A 84 -0.98 15.78 18.35
CA LEU A 84 0.44 16.08 18.49
C LEU A 84 1.30 15.18 17.60
N ALA A 85 1.05 13.86 17.59
CA ALA A 85 1.77 12.92 16.73
C ALA A 85 1.59 13.30 15.25
N SER A 86 0.36 13.64 14.85
CA SER A 86 0.02 14.06 13.49
C SER A 86 0.75 15.35 13.08
N GLU A 87 0.75 16.37 13.94
CA GLU A 87 1.47 17.64 13.75
C GLU A 87 2.97 17.42 13.61
N LYS A 88 3.54 16.51 14.40
CA LYS A 88 4.96 16.12 14.31
C LYS A 88 5.25 15.15 13.17
N GLN A 89 4.25 14.80 12.35
CA GLN A 89 4.36 13.83 11.25
C GLN A 89 4.96 12.50 11.72
N ILE A 90 4.50 12.01 12.86
CA ILE A 90 4.82 10.70 13.42
C ILE A 90 3.56 9.86 13.25
N PHE A 91 3.69 8.76 12.51
CA PHE A 91 2.62 7.78 12.46
C PHE A 91 2.48 7.11 13.82
N TYR A 92 1.31 6.59 14.15
CA TYR A 92 1.14 5.82 15.36
C TYR A 92 0.22 4.62 15.10
N TRP A 93 0.52 3.52 15.77
CA TRP A 93 -0.34 2.35 15.84
C TRP A 93 -0.68 2.05 17.29
N LYS A 94 -1.97 1.89 17.55
CA LYS A 94 -2.48 1.43 18.83
C LYS A 94 -2.53 -0.10 18.86
N HIS A 95 -3.03 -0.65 19.96
CA HIS A 95 -3.21 -2.09 20.10
C HIS A 95 -4.02 -2.69 18.93
N ASP A 96 -5.17 -2.08 18.62
CA ASP A 96 -6.09 -2.60 17.59
C ASP A 96 -5.50 -2.49 16.18
N ASP A 97 -4.72 -1.44 15.89
CA ASP A 97 -3.97 -1.32 14.64
C ASP A 97 -2.99 -2.47 14.47
N LEU A 98 -2.20 -2.75 15.51
CA LEU A 98 -1.17 -3.79 15.48
C LEU A 98 -1.78 -5.17 15.21
N GLU A 99 -2.88 -5.50 15.90
CA GLU A 99 -3.60 -6.75 15.66
C GLU A 99 -4.19 -6.80 14.25
N ALA A 100 -4.78 -5.71 13.75
CA ALA A 100 -5.31 -5.67 12.40
C ALA A 100 -4.23 -5.86 11.32
N TYR A 101 -3.07 -5.22 11.46
CA TYR A 101 -1.95 -5.42 10.54
C TYR A 101 -1.35 -6.82 10.65
N ARG A 102 -1.28 -7.42 11.84
CA ARG A 102 -0.84 -8.80 12.02
C ARG A 102 -1.72 -9.75 11.22
N MET A 103 -3.04 -9.63 11.35
CA MET A 103 -3.99 -10.44 10.59
C MET A 103 -3.88 -10.23 9.08
N LEU A 104 -3.71 -8.98 8.65
CA LEU A 104 -3.52 -8.63 7.24
C LEU A 104 -2.27 -9.32 6.65
N VAL A 105 -1.16 -9.34 7.40
CA VAL A 105 0.08 -10.02 7.00
C VAL A 105 -0.12 -11.53 6.94
N GLU A 106 -0.81 -12.13 7.91
CA GLU A 106 -1.12 -13.56 7.89
C GLU A 106 -1.92 -13.97 6.65
N GLN A 107 -2.84 -13.11 6.20
CA GLN A 107 -3.69 -13.36 5.03
C GLN A 107 -2.96 -13.09 3.70
N LEU A 108 -2.35 -11.92 3.55
CA LEU A 108 -1.80 -11.44 2.27
C LEU A 108 -0.30 -11.68 2.10
N GLY A 109 0.40 -12.15 3.13
CA GLY A 109 1.84 -12.30 3.09
C GLY A 109 2.54 -10.99 2.70
N HIS A 110 3.49 -11.10 1.76
CA HIS A 110 4.31 -9.95 1.35
C HIS A 110 3.52 -8.81 0.69
N ALA A 111 2.32 -9.08 0.15
CA ALA A 111 1.47 -8.05 -0.45
C ALA A 111 0.81 -7.13 0.58
N ALA A 112 0.76 -7.53 1.87
CA ALA A 112 0.19 -6.73 2.95
C ALA A 112 0.84 -5.34 3.09
N LYS A 113 2.15 -5.22 2.79
CA LYS A 113 2.86 -3.95 2.91
C LYS A 113 2.26 -2.85 2.04
N TYR A 114 1.71 -3.18 0.87
CA TYR A 114 1.13 -2.18 -0.01
C TYR A 114 -0.23 -1.68 0.50
N GLN A 115 -0.97 -2.53 1.23
CA GLN A 115 -2.16 -2.12 1.95
C GLN A 115 -1.83 -1.24 3.16
N MET A 116 -0.68 -1.47 3.80
CA MET A 116 -0.16 -0.56 4.82
C MET A 116 0.28 0.78 4.23
N TYR A 117 0.99 0.77 3.10
CA TYR A 117 1.43 1.99 2.42
C TYR A 117 0.27 2.83 1.91
N SER A 118 -0.82 2.23 1.44
CA SER A 118 -2.00 2.98 1.01
C SER A 118 -2.68 3.75 2.14
N ILE A 119 -2.53 3.29 3.39
CA ILE A 119 -3.03 3.95 4.60
C ILE A 119 -2.03 5.00 5.06
N LEU A 120 -0.79 4.60 5.33
CA LEU A 120 0.24 5.49 5.88
C LEU A 120 0.56 6.65 4.94
N PHE A 121 0.55 6.39 3.63
CA PHE A 121 0.88 7.38 2.61
C PHE A 121 -0.36 7.87 1.86
N GLN A 122 -1.54 7.77 2.48
CA GLN A 122 -2.78 8.26 1.89
C GLN A 122 -2.64 9.74 1.47
N GLY A 123 -3.00 10.03 0.22
CA GLY A 123 -2.88 11.38 -0.35
C GLY A 123 -1.45 11.84 -0.66
N ARG A 124 -0.42 11.03 -0.37
CA ARG A 124 0.99 11.37 -0.65
C ARG A 124 1.47 10.68 -1.91
N LYS A 125 1.97 11.48 -2.86
CA LYS A 125 2.54 10.96 -4.11
C LYS A 125 3.76 10.06 -3.82
N SER A 126 3.86 8.93 -4.50
CA SER A 126 4.94 7.95 -4.37
C SER A 126 5.52 7.72 -5.77
N PRO A 127 6.68 8.31 -6.11
CA PRO A 127 7.25 8.30 -7.46
C PRO A 127 7.38 6.89 -8.07
N GLU A 128 7.75 5.90 -7.26
CA GLU A 128 7.89 4.50 -7.65
C GLU A 128 6.58 3.85 -8.12
N VAL A 129 5.43 4.40 -7.74
CA VAL A 129 4.12 3.95 -8.21
C VAL A 129 3.80 4.57 -9.58
N ARG A 130 4.28 5.78 -9.84
CA ARG A 130 4.13 6.48 -11.13
C ARG A 130 4.80 5.70 -12.27
N ASP A 131 5.88 5.00 -11.94
CA ASP A 131 6.69 4.25 -12.91
C ASP A 131 5.98 2.97 -13.39
N ILE A 132 4.82 2.62 -12.80
CA ILE A 132 3.94 1.57 -13.31
C ILE A 132 3.24 2.07 -14.58
N GLN A 133 3.70 1.55 -15.70
CA GLN A 133 3.14 1.80 -17.02
C GLN A 133 2.89 0.49 -17.77
N VAL A 134 1.79 0.43 -18.52
CA VAL A 134 1.39 -0.77 -19.26
C VAL A 134 0.83 -0.39 -20.64
N PRO A 135 1.09 -1.19 -21.68
CA PRO A 135 0.33 -1.09 -22.92
C PRO A 135 -1.15 -1.35 -22.64
N ALA A 136 -2.02 -0.48 -23.14
CA ALA A 136 -3.45 -0.54 -22.88
C ALA A 136 -4.28 -0.15 -24.11
N MET A 137 -5.47 -0.73 -24.17
CA MET A 137 -6.57 -0.25 -25.00
C MET A 137 -7.48 0.62 -24.14
N ARG A 138 -7.84 1.80 -24.63
CA ARG A 138 -8.84 2.69 -24.01
C ARG A 138 -10.12 2.66 -24.83
N GLY A 139 -11.23 2.35 -24.17
CA GLY A 139 -12.59 2.47 -24.69
C GLY A 139 -13.45 3.40 -23.83
N GLY A 140 -14.72 3.54 -24.23
CA GLY A 140 -15.71 4.37 -23.53
C GLY A 140 -15.81 5.80 -24.06
N VAL A 141 -16.89 6.48 -23.67
CA VAL A 141 -17.25 7.82 -24.15
C VAL A 141 -17.31 8.79 -22.97
N GLY A 142 -16.90 10.05 -23.19
CA GLY A 142 -16.99 11.09 -22.17
C GLY A 142 -16.20 10.77 -20.90
N ARG A 143 -16.93 10.61 -19.78
CA ARG A 143 -16.37 10.31 -18.45
C ARG A 143 -16.32 8.81 -18.12
N GLU A 144 -17.00 7.97 -18.90
CA GLU A 144 -17.09 6.52 -18.68
C GLU A 144 -15.98 5.78 -19.43
N LYS A 145 -14.74 6.23 -19.24
CA LYS A 145 -13.58 5.61 -19.86
C LYS A 145 -13.16 4.36 -19.08
N TYR A 146 -12.76 3.34 -19.82
CA TYR A 146 -12.15 2.16 -19.25
C TYR A 146 -10.93 1.73 -20.07
N TYR A 147 -10.08 0.94 -19.42
CA TYR A 147 -8.82 0.49 -19.95
C TYR A 147 -8.72 -1.03 -19.85
N CYS A 148 -8.28 -1.68 -20.93
CA CYS A 148 -7.96 -3.10 -20.94
C CYS A 148 -6.45 -3.26 -21.11
N PHE A 149 -5.80 -3.99 -20.21
CA PHE A 149 -4.34 -4.19 -20.22
C PHE A 149 -3.92 -5.47 -19.51
N LEU A 150 -2.66 -5.87 -19.74
CA LEU A 150 -1.98 -6.91 -18.98
C LEU A 150 -1.01 -6.27 -17.99
N ILE A 151 -0.95 -6.79 -16.75
CA ILE A 151 -0.03 -6.29 -15.72
C ILE A 151 0.55 -7.43 -14.90
N ARG A 152 1.80 -7.27 -14.43
CA ARG A 152 2.39 -8.19 -13.46
C ARG A 152 1.69 -8.05 -12.10
N PRO A 153 1.33 -9.14 -11.42
CA PRO A 153 0.73 -9.09 -10.09
C PRO A 153 1.51 -8.23 -9.08
N GLN A 154 2.85 -8.31 -9.10
CA GLN A 154 3.71 -7.52 -8.22
C GLN A 154 3.52 -6.00 -8.39
N GLU A 155 3.29 -5.52 -9.61
CA GLU A 155 3.00 -4.11 -9.87
C GLU A 155 1.57 -3.76 -9.46
N LEU A 156 0.61 -4.65 -9.74
CA LEU A 156 -0.78 -4.44 -9.37
C LEU A 156 -0.96 -4.35 -7.85
N PHE A 157 -0.21 -5.11 -7.05
CA PHE A 157 -0.26 -5.02 -5.59
C PHE A 157 0.05 -3.61 -5.06
N LYS A 158 0.93 -2.86 -5.71
CA LYS A 158 1.31 -1.49 -5.29
C LYS A 158 0.14 -0.52 -5.39
N ILE A 159 -0.72 -0.70 -6.39
CA ILE A 159 -1.81 0.24 -6.69
C ILE A 159 -3.17 -0.28 -6.19
N ALA A 160 -3.32 -1.59 -6.02
CA ALA A 160 -4.59 -2.20 -5.68
C ALA A 160 -4.93 -2.02 -4.19
N TYR A 161 -6.22 -1.89 -3.88
CA TYR A 161 -6.75 -1.97 -2.51
C TYR A 161 -8.13 -2.63 -2.50
N VAL A 162 -8.48 -3.25 -1.37
CA VAL A 162 -9.84 -3.75 -1.12
C VAL A 162 -10.65 -2.68 -0.38
N HIS A 163 -11.87 -2.41 -0.84
CA HIS A 163 -12.73 -1.37 -0.27
C HIS A 163 -13.01 -1.60 1.22
N ARG A 164 -12.95 -0.51 1.99
CA ARG A 164 -13.25 -0.43 3.43
C ARG A 164 -14.36 0.60 3.62
N ARG A 165 -15.31 0.37 4.53
CA ARG A 165 -16.45 1.28 4.73
C ARG A 165 -15.97 2.58 5.39
N GLU A 166 -15.02 2.50 6.30
CA GLU A 166 -14.33 3.59 6.97
C GLU A 166 -12.82 3.54 6.68
N LYS A 167 -12.28 4.65 6.17
CA LYS A 167 -10.87 4.74 5.76
C LYS A 167 -9.90 4.83 6.95
N SER A 168 -10.37 5.26 8.12
CA SER A 168 -9.54 5.62 9.28
C SER A 168 -9.72 4.70 10.48
N ASN A 169 -10.54 3.66 10.37
CA ASN A 169 -10.86 2.77 11.50
C ASN A 169 -10.02 1.47 11.43
N PRO A 170 -9.10 1.24 12.38
CA PRO A 170 -8.25 0.06 12.38
C PRO A 170 -9.03 -1.26 12.51
N LYS A 171 -10.17 -1.24 13.23
CA LYS A 171 -11.07 -2.38 13.37
C LYS A 171 -11.69 -2.79 12.03
N GLU A 172 -11.82 -1.84 11.10
CA GLU A 172 -12.27 -2.14 9.75
C GLU A 172 -11.22 -2.76 8.85
N ILE A 173 -9.92 -2.56 9.14
CA ILE A 173 -8.85 -3.28 8.45
C ILE A 173 -8.97 -4.77 8.76
N GLY A 174 -9.03 -5.12 10.05
CA GLY A 174 -9.19 -6.51 10.46
C GLY A 174 -10.45 -7.15 9.88
N SER A 175 -11.61 -6.50 10.06
CA SER A 175 -12.90 -7.07 9.64
C SER A 175 -13.12 -7.09 8.13
N THR A 176 -12.71 -6.06 7.38
CA THR A 176 -12.79 -6.06 5.90
C THR A 176 -11.99 -7.22 5.34
N TYR A 177 -10.74 -7.38 5.76
CA TYR A 177 -9.86 -8.40 5.20
C TYR A 177 -10.25 -9.81 5.64
N GLN A 178 -10.67 -10.00 6.90
CA GLN A 178 -11.29 -11.26 7.34
C GLN A 178 -12.51 -11.67 6.51
N ARG A 179 -13.42 -10.74 6.21
CA ARG A 179 -14.66 -11.04 5.47
C ARG A 179 -14.43 -11.21 3.98
N MET A 180 -13.62 -10.34 3.39
CA MET A 180 -13.42 -10.28 1.94
C MET A 180 -12.40 -11.32 1.48
N ILE A 181 -11.41 -11.66 2.31
CA ILE A 181 -10.26 -12.43 1.90
C ILE A 181 -10.10 -13.71 2.73
N ASN A 182 -10.36 -14.85 2.09
CA ASN A 182 -10.17 -16.15 2.71
C ASN A 182 -8.72 -16.63 2.50
N LYS A 183 -7.96 -16.74 3.60
CA LYS A 183 -6.56 -17.19 3.60
C LYS A 183 -6.37 -18.54 2.91
N ARG A 184 -7.16 -19.55 3.28
CA ARG A 184 -7.09 -20.90 2.69
C ARG A 184 -7.35 -20.87 1.18
N ARG A 185 -8.28 -20.02 0.72
CA ARG A 185 -8.55 -19.85 -0.71
C ARG A 185 -7.37 -19.23 -1.43
N ILE A 186 -6.74 -18.20 -0.88
CA ILE A 186 -5.53 -17.58 -1.44
C ILE A 186 -4.38 -18.60 -1.53
N GLU A 187 -4.17 -19.40 -0.49
CA GLU A 187 -3.13 -20.43 -0.46
C GLU A 187 -3.35 -21.48 -1.56
N LYS A 188 -4.57 -22.02 -1.67
CA LYS A 188 -4.94 -22.96 -2.74
C LYS A 188 -4.75 -22.36 -4.14
N ILE A 189 -5.06 -21.07 -4.30
CA ILE A 189 -4.84 -20.37 -5.57
C ILE A 189 -3.34 -20.25 -5.87
N GLY A 190 -2.52 -19.92 -4.87
CA GLY A 190 -1.06 -19.88 -5.00
C GLY A 190 -0.49 -21.22 -5.45
N GLU A 191 -0.88 -22.32 -4.78
CA GLU A 191 -0.48 -23.68 -5.14
C GLU A 191 -0.93 -24.06 -6.56
N TYR A 192 -2.15 -23.68 -6.95
CA TYR A 192 -2.66 -23.90 -8.29
C TYR A 192 -1.82 -23.20 -9.36
N ILE A 193 -1.42 -21.94 -9.10
CA ILE A 193 -0.53 -21.16 -9.99
C ILE A 193 0.85 -21.80 -10.08
N ASP A 194 1.43 -22.21 -8.94
CA ASP A 194 2.77 -22.81 -8.89
C ASP A 194 2.86 -24.18 -9.59
N LYS A 195 1.73 -24.85 -9.81
CA LYS A 195 1.62 -26.06 -10.65
C LYS A 195 1.62 -25.77 -12.17
N GLY A 196 1.81 -24.52 -12.57
CA GLY A 196 1.86 -24.11 -13.98
C GLY A 196 0.51 -23.68 -14.55
N ASN A 197 -0.54 -23.59 -13.72
CA ASN A 197 -1.84 -23.12 -14.17
C ASN A 197 -1.94 -21.59 -14.10
N SER A 198 -2.93 -21.02 -14.78
CA SER A 198 -3.25 -19.60 -14.72
C SER A 198 -4.76 -19.37 -14.71
N PHE A 199 -5.18 -18.19 -14.26
CA PHE A 199 -6.57 -17.76 -14.33
C PHE A 199 -6.76 -16.87 -15.55
N GLN A 200 -7.74 -17.20 -16.39
CA GLN A 200 -8.03 -16.46 -17.63
C GLN A 200 -8.96 -15.26 -17.39
N ASN A 201 -9.66 -15.21 -16.25
CA ASN A 201 -10.63 -14.16 -15.98
C ASN A 201 -9.96 -12.84 -15.59
N ASN A 202 -10.53 -11.74 -16.08
CA ASN A 202 -10.08 -10.40 -15.79
C ASN A 202 -10.14 -10.08 -14.29
N ILE A 203 -9.21 -9.26 -13.82
CA ILE A 203 -9.36 -8.49 -12.58
C ILE A 203 -10.09 -7.20 -12.96
N ILE A 204 -11.13 -6.85 -12.20
CA ILE A 204 -11.89 -5.63 -12.44
C ILE A 204 -11.50 -4.62 -11.38
N ILE A 205 -11.01 -3.45 -11.81
CA ILE A 205 -10.59 -2.38 -10.91
C ILE A 205 -11.25 -1.03 -11.27
N ALA A 206 -11.28 -0.12 -10.31
CA ALA A 206 -11.60 1.29 -10.56
C ALA A 206 -10.55 2.20 -9.95
N PHE A 207 -10.06 3.15 -10.73
CA PHE A 207 -9.14 4.16 -10.21
C PHE A 207 -9.88 5.19 -9.34
N LYS A 208 -9.26 5.57 -8.21
CA LYS A 208 -9.71 6.69 -7.38
C LYS A 208 -9.28 8.04 -7.92
N GLN A 209 -8.12 8.07 -8.58
CA GLN A 209 -7.56 9.25 -9.23
C GLN A 209 -7.42 8.95 -10.69
N LYS A 210 -7.66 9.94 -11.55
CA LYS A 210 -7.56 9.77 -12.99
C LYS A 210 -6.16 9.30 -13.40
N PRO A 211 -6.02 8.16 -14.11
CA PRO A 211 -4.74 7.73 -14.67
C PRO A 211 -4.35 8.61 -15.86
N THR A 212 -3.10 8.53 -16.28
CA THR A 212 -2.63 9.21 -17.51
C THR A 212 -2.58 8.20 -18.64
N PHE A 213 -3.22 8.50 -19.76
CA PHE A 213 -3.16 7.68 -20.97
C PHE A 213 -2.51 8.46 -22.10
N GLU A 214 -1.45 7.90 -22.66
CA GLU A 214 -0.67 8.46 -23.77
C GLU A 214 -0.96 7.64 -25.04
N PRO A 215 -1.84 8.12 -25.95
CA PRO A 215 -2.13 7.43 -27.19
C PRO A 215 -0.88 7.24 -28.04
N ASN A 216 -0.77 6.10 -28.72
CA ASN A 216 0.31 5.88 -29.68
C ASN A 216 0.05 6.75 -30.92
N PRO A 217 0.92 7.72 -31.25
CA PRO A 217 0.70 8.64 -32.36
C PRO A 217 0.73 7.95 -33.74
N LYS A 218 1.29 6.74 -33.83
CA LYS A 218 1.38 5.95 -35.07
C LYS A 218 0.17 5.06 -35.30
N VAL A 219 -0.69 4.86 -34.29
CA VAL A 219 -1.85 3.96 -34.37
C VAL A 219 -3.12 4.80 -34.32
N LYS A 220 -3.82 4.90 -35.45
CA LYS A 220 -5.12 5.57 -35.49
C LYS A 220 -6.14 4.80 -34.65
N ALA A 221 -7.01 5.53 -33.97
CA ALA A 221 -8.13 4.92 -33.25
C ALA A 221 -9.08 4.24 -34.26
N VAL A 222 -9.58 3.06 -33.90
CA VAL A 222 -10.54 2.28 -34.70
C VAL A 222 -11.79 2.08 -33.85
N SER A 223 -12.97 2.42 -34.39
CA SER A 223 -14.26 2.26 -33.69
C SER A 223 -14.29 2.88 -32.28
N GLY A 224 -13.65 4.04 -32.10
CA GLY A 224 -13.56 4.72 -30.79
C GLY A 224 -12.56 4.12 -29.81
N ILE A 225 -11.83 3.07 -30.19
CA ILE A 225 -10.82 2.40 -29.37
C ILE A 225 -9.44 3.01 -29.68
N SER A 226 -8.76 3.47 -28.64
CA SER A 226 -7.40 4.02 -28.74
C SER A 226 -6.37 3.07 -28.13
N TYR A 227 -5.22 2.92 -28.77
CA TYR A 227 -4.09 2.15 -28.25
C TYR A 227 -3.02 3.09 -27.71
N GLY A 228 -2.38 2.74 -26.59
CA GLY A 228 -1.40 3.63 -25.97
C GLY A 228 -0.77 3.06 -24.71
N ILE A 229 -0.07 3.91 -23.97
CA ILE A 229 0.51 3.60 -22.67
C ILE A 229 -0.36 4.18 -21.57
N LEU A 230 -0.82 3.33 -20.66
CA LEU A 230 -1.50 3.72 -19.43
C LEU A 230 -0.49 3.82 -18.30
N LYS A 231 -0.44 4.98 -17.63
CA LYS A 231 0.39 5.25 -16.47
C LYS A 231 -0.49 5.36 -15.23
N SER A 232 -0.11 4.63 -14.18
CA SER A 232 -0.85 4.63 -12.92
C SER A 232 -0.77 5.99 -12.21
N PRO A 233 -1.82 6.43 -11.49
CA PRO A 233 -1.71 7.52 -10.54
C PRO A 233 -0.62 7.23 -9.50
N PRO A 234 0.18 8.22 -9.09
CA PRO A 234 1.36 8.01 -8.27
C PRO A 234 1.02 7.83 -6.78
N PHE A 235 0.06 6.97 -6.44
CA PHE A 235 -0.39 6.75 -5.06
C PHE A 235 -0.55 5.26 -4.79
N TYR A 236 -0.06 4.79 -3.64
CA TYR A 236 -0.38 3.45 -3.17
C TYR A 236 -1.90 3.31 -2.97
N GLY A 237 -2.48 2.18 -3.36
CA GLY A 237 -3.93 1.94 -3.20
C GLY A 237 -4.82 2.90 -4.00
N CYS A 238 -4.36 3.36 -5.17
CA CYS A 238 -5.14 4.20 -6.09
C CYS A 238 -6.15 3.44 -6.95
N ALA A 239 -6.15 2.11 -6.93
CA ALA A 239 -7.05 1.25 -7.70
C ALA A 239 -7.85 0.32 -6.78
N TRP A 240 -9.17 0.49 -6.76
CA TRP A 240 -10.08 -0.38 -6.03
C TRP A 240 -10.25 -1.70 -6.78
N ILE A 241 -10.07 -2.84 -6.12
CA ILE A 241 -10.45 -4.14 -6.66
C ILE A 241 -11.96 -4.34 -6.50
N ILE A 242 -12.68 -4.33 -7.60
CA ILE A 242 -14.13 -4.62 -7.67
C ILE A 242 -14.35 -6.13 -7.70
N ASP A 243 -13.59 -6.83 -8.55
CA ASP A 243 -13.62 -8.29 -8.65
C ASP A 243 -12.21 -8.88 -8.84
N GLY A 244 -12.03 -10.13 -8.40
CA GLY A 244 -10.80 -10.88 -8.59
C GLY A 244 -9.79 -10.77 -7.46
N GLN A 245 -10.19 -10.25 -6.28
CA GLN A 245 -9.28 -10.08 -5.14
C GLN A 245 -8.54 -11.38 -4.73
N HIS A 246 -9.23 -12.53 -4.63
CA HIS A 246 -8.55 -13.80 -4.29
C HIS A 246 -7.61 -14.25 -5.40
N ARG A 247 -7.93 -13.98 -6.67
CA ARG A 247 -7.05 -14.31 -7.82
C ARG A 247 -5.77 -13.49 -7.75
N LEU A 248 -5.90 -12.17 -7.56
CA LEU A 248 -4.76 -11.28 -7.41
C LEU A 248 -3.91 -11.68 -6.21
N TYR A 249 -4.50 -11.74 -5.01
CA TYR A 249 -3.74 -12.04 -3.80
C TYR A 249 -3.28 -13.50 -3.70
N GLY A 250 -3.81 -14.42 -4.51
CA GLY A 250 -3.23 -15.75 -4.71
C GLY A 250 -1.78 -15.68 -5.16
N TYR A 251 -1.43 -14.70 -6.01
CA TYR A 251 -0.04 -14.46 -6.41
C TYR A 251 0.87 -14.04 -5.25
N SER A 252 0.31 -13.56 -4.12
CA SER A 252 1.13 -13.26 -2.94
C SER A 252 1.70 -14.52 -2.28
N LYS A 253 1.16 -15.70 -2.63
CA LYS A 253 1.60 -17.02 -2.17
C LYS A 253 2.24 -17.85 -3.28
N SER A 254 2.53 -17.24 -4.43
CA SER A 254 3.15 -17.88 -5.59
C SER A 254 4.48 -17.21 -5.93
N LYS A 255 5.42 -17.98 -6.47
CA LYS A 255 6.70 -17.45 -7.01
C LYS A 255 6.53 -16.67 -8.32
N HIS A 256 5.36 -16.71 -8.94
CA HIS A 256 5.10 -16.16 -10.27
C HIS A 256 4.57 -14.72 -10.27
N ALA A 257 4.53 -14.03 -9.12
CA ALA A 257 4.06 -12.65 -9.00
C ALA A 257 4.84 -11.65 -9.90
N ALA A 258 6.11 -11.95 -10.17
CA ALA A 258 7.00 -11.13 -10.99
C ALA A 258 7.05 -11.55 -12.47
N THR A 259 6.59 -12.77 -12.81
CA THR A 259 6.78 -13.38 -14.13
C THR A 259 5.49 -13.53 -14.93
N HIS A 260 4.36 -13.76 -14.26
CA HIS A 260 3.06 -13.84 -14.94
C HIS A 260 2.47 -12.45 -15.18
N THR A 261 1.49 -12.41 -16.08
CA THR A 261 0.64 -11.24 -16.30
C THR A 261 -0.82 -11.61 -16.08
N LEU A 262 -1.59 -10.67 -15.53
CA LEU A 262 -3.03 -10.76 -15.36
C LEU A 262 -3.74 -9.81 -16.31
N PRO A 263 -4.84 -10.24 -16.95
CA PRO A 263 -5.69 -9.33 -17.69
C PRO A 263 -6.53 -8.49 -16.72
N VAL A 264 -6.63 -7.20 -17.01
CA VAL A 264 -7.30 -6.21 -16.17
C VAL A 264 -8.22 -5.34 -17.01
N VAL A 265 -9.43 -5.12 -16.50
CA VAL A 265 -10.34 -4.06 -16.96
C VAL A 265 -10.39 -3.01 -15.85
N ALA A 266 -10.00 -1.78 -16.18
CA ALA A 266 -9.90 -0.68 -15.22
C ALA A 266 -10.79 0.49 -15.61
N PHE A 267 -11.71 0.88 -14.74
CA PHE A 267 -12.55 2.07 -14.91
C PHE A 267 -11.81 3.33 -14.45
N GLU A 268 -11.90 4.42 -15.21
CA GLU A 268 -11.29 5.73 -14.88
C GLU A 268 -11.91 6.34 -13.63
N SER A 269 -13.21 6.16 -13.45
CA SER A 269 -13.99 6.53 -12.27
C SER A 269 -15.28 5.73 -12.31
N LEU A 270 -15.71 5.18 -11.17
CA LEU A 270 -17.08 4.69 -11.01
C LEU A 270 -17.90 5.81 -10.39
N ASN A 271 -18.99 6.21 -11.05
CA ASN A 271 -20.00 7.01 -10.37
C ASN A 271 -20.63 6.11 -9.29
N VAL A 272 -20.69 6.58 -8.05
CA VAL A 272 -21.10 5.76 -6.89
C VAL A 272 -22.52 5.19 -7.06
N GLU A 273 -23.36 5.86 -7.84
CA GLU A 273 -24.73 5.43 -8.15
C GLU A 273 -24.82 4.12 -8.94
N TYR A 274 -23.81 3.74 -9.73
CA TYR A 274 -23.80 2.46 -10.45
C TYR A 274 -23.40 1.25 -9.58
N GLN A 275 -23.11 1.45 -8.29
CA GLN A 275 -22.72 0.36 -7.38
C GLN A 275 -23.92 -0.35 -6.74
N ALA A 276 -25.16 0.07 -7.05
CA ALA A 276 -26.37 -0.41 -6.39
C ALA A 276 -27.28 -1.33 -7.25
N ASN A 277 -26.89 -1.68 -8.49
CA ASN A 277 -27.67 -2.57 -9.36
C ASN A 277 -26.84 -3.77 -9.82
#